data_AF-A0A2V5MD45-F1
#
_entry.id   AF-A0A2V5MD45-F1
#
_cell.length_a   1.000
_cell.length_b   1.000
_cell.length_c   1.000
_cell.angle_alpha   90.00
_cell.angle_beta   90.00
_cell.angle_gamma   90.00
#
_symmetry.space_group_name_H-M   'P 1'
#
loop_
_entity.id
_entity.type
_entity.pdbx_description
1 polymer ?
#
loop_
_entity_poly.entity_id
_entity_poly.type
_entity_poly.pdbx_seq_one_letter_code
_entity_poly.pdbx_strand_id
1 'polypeptide(L)' 'QLVDEDLVEMKRGLGMFVKPGARDQLLKDERQKFLTDEWPRIAEKIERLGLTQRELDAAAVRRSSSRKR' A
#
# COMPACT_ATOMS: atom_id res chain seq x y z
N GLN A 1 9.47 -17.15 -8.25
CA GLN A 1 9.92 -16.72 -9.60
C GLN A 1 9.05 -15.54 -9.99
N LEU A 2 9.51 -14.34 -10.25
CA LEU A 2 10.86 -13.75 -10.33
C LEU A 2 11.03 -12.76 -9.16
N VAL A 3 12.29 -12.59 -8.75
CA VAL A 3 12.73 -11.47 -7.93
C VAL A 3 12.47 -10.21 -8.76
N ASP A 4 11.93 -9.14 -8.17
CA ASP A 4 11.82 -7.84 -8.84
C ASP A 4 13.25 -7.32 -9.12
N GLU A 5 13.81 -7.79 -10.24
CA GLU A 5 15.20 -7.66 -10.68
C GLU A 5 15.60 -6.22 -11.03
N ASP A 6 14.72 -5.24 -10.78
CA ASP A 6 14.99 -3.83 -11.04
C ASP A 6 15.22 -2.98 -9.79
N LEU A 7 15.04 -3.54 -8.59
CA LEU A 7 15.11 -2.75 -7.35
C LEU A 7 16.50 -2.57 -6.76
N VAL A 8 17.47 -3.38 -7.20
CA VAL A 8 18.76 -3.51 -6.51
C VAL A 8 19.92 -3.46 -7.51
N GLU A 9 20.89 -2.59 -7.27
CA GLU A 9 22.16 -2.58 -7.98
C GLU A 9 23.20 -3.32 -7.13
N MET A 10 23.89 -4.31 -7.72
CA MET A 10 25.09 -4.88 -7.09
C MET A 10 26.30 -3.97 -7.37
N LYS A 11 26.82 -3.30 -6.34
CA LYS A 11 28.16 -2.69 -6.38
C LYS A 11 29.19 -3.68 -5.86
N ARG A 12 30.20 -4.01 -6.69
CA ARG A 12 31.29 -4.92 -6.28
C ARG A 12 31.99 -4.38 -5.04
N GLY A 13 32.01 -5.20 -3.98
CA GLY A 13 32.71 -4.91 -2.72
C GLY A 13 31.90 -4.20 -1.63
N LEU A 14 30.62 -3.84 -1.83
CA LEU A 14 29.82 -3.09 -0.83
C LEU A 14 28.42 -3.67 -0.49
N GLY A 15 27.96 -4.74 -1.14
CA GLY A 15 26.65 -5.37 -0.86
C GLY A 15 25.52 -4.93 -1.82
N MET A 16 24.27 -5.28 -1.49
CA MET A 16 23.05 -4.95 -2.25
C MET A 16 22.60 -3.51 -1.96
N PHE A 17 22.51 -2.64 -2.97
CA PHE A 17 22.04 -1.26 -2.83
C PHE A 17 20.68 -1.07 -3.53
N VAL A 18 19.71 -0.52 -2.80
CA VAL A 18 18.38 -0.16 -3.34
C VAL A 18 18.52 1.01 -4.30
N LYS A 19 17.99 0.90 -5.53
CA LYS A 19 18.02 2.00 -6.51
C LYS A 19 17.31 3.25 -5.96
N PRO A 20 17.84 4.46 -6.17
CA PRO A 20 17.07 5.68 -5.96
C PRO A 20 15.78 5.61 -6.81
N GLY A 21 14.60 5.77 -6.18
CA GLY A 21 13.30 5.64 -6.85
C GLY A 21 12.68 4.24 -6.83
N ALA A 22 13.42 3.22 -6.39
CA ALA A 22 12.90 1.86 -6.25
C ALA A 22 11.75 1.75 -5.24
N ARG A 23 11.84 2.54 -4.16
CA ARG A 23 10.76 2.68 -3.17
C ARG A 23 9.50 3.28 -3.79
N ASP A 24 9.63 4.29 -4.63
CA ASP A 24 8.48 4.95 -5.26
C ASP A 24 7.81 4.03 -6.28
N GLN A 25 8.62 3.26 -7.01
CA GLN A 25 8.13 2.24 -7.93
C GLN A 25 7.39 1.11 -7.19
N LEU A 26 7.96 0.60 -6.09
CA LEU A 26 7.27 -0.39 -5.23
C LEU A 26 5.93 0.13 -4.71
N LEU A 27 5.91 1.36 -4.18
CA LEU A 27 4.68 1.97 -3.67
C LEU A 27 3.63 2.13 -4.77
N LYS A 28 4.06 2.46 -5.99
CA LYS A 28 3.16 2.57 -7.15
C LYS A 28 2.56 1.21 -7.52
N ASP A 29 3.38 0.16 -7.55
CA ASP A 29 2.93 -1.18 -7.91
C ASP A 29 2.04 -1.79 -6.83
N GLU A 30 2.38 -1.59 -5.57
CA GLU A 30 1.54 -1.99 -4.43
C GLU A 30 0.20 -1.26 -4.44
N ARG A 31 0.19 0.05 -4.70
CA ARG A 31 -1.05 0.82 -4.87
C ARG A 31 -1.89 0.29 -6.03
N GLN A 32 -1.27 -0.01 -7.17
CA GLN A 32 -1.98 -0.53 -8.34
C GLN A 32 -2.62 -1.87 -8.01
N LYS A 33 -1.88 -2.78 -7.40
CA LYS A 33 -2.38 -4.10 -6.99
C LYS A 33 -3.53 -3.99 -5.98
N PHE A 34 -3.40 -3.11 -4.99
CA PHE A 34 -4.48 -2.87 -4.04
C PHE A 34 -5.77 -2.41 -4.75
N LEU A 35 -5.65 -1.47 -5.68
CA LEU A 35 -6.80 -0.94 -6.43
C LEU A 35 -7.44 -1.97 -7.37
N THR A 36 -6.67 -2.92 -7.92
CA THR A 36 -7.20 -3.93 -8.83
C THR A 36 -7.75 -5.15 -8.10
N ASP A 37 -7.08 -5.61 -7.05
CA ASP A 37 -7.33 -6.94 -6.49
C ASP A 37 -8.18 -6.87 -5.20
N GLU A 38 -7.95 -5.84 -4.39
CA GLU A 38 -8.54 -5.72 -3.04
C GLU A 38 -9.67 -4.71 -2.99
N TRP A 39 -9.46 -3.53 -3.57
CA TRP A 39 -10.41 -2.42 -3.52
C TRP A 39 -11.81 -2.77 -4.03
N PRO A 40 -12.01 -3.53 -5.12
CA PRO A 40 -13.35 -3.88 -5.58
C PRO A 40 -14.18 -4.65 -4.52
N ARG A 41 -13.54 -5.56 -3.78
CA ARG A 41 -14.19 -6.34 -2.72
C ARG A 41 -14.54 -5.47 -1.51
N ILE A 42 -13.69 -4.51 -1.20
CA ILE A 42 -13.92 -3.54 -0.13
C ILE A 42 -15.05 -2.59 -0.50
N ALA A 43 -15.04 -2.05 -1.72
CA ALA A 43 -16.07 -1.16 -2.25
C ALA A 43 -17.45 -1.83 -2.25
N GLU A 44 -17.54 -3.07 -2.74
CA GLU A 44 -18.78 -3.84 -2.72
C GLU A 44 -19.32 -4.02 -1.28
N LYS A 45 -18.44 -4.27 -0.31
CA LYS A 45 -18.84 -4.39 1.09
C LYS A 45 -19.34 -3.07 1.66
N ILE A 46 -18.68 -1.96 1.34
CA ILE A 46 -19.09 -0.61 1.75
C ILE A 46 -20.49 -0.30 1.21
N GLU A 47 -20.73 -0.58 -0.08
CA GLU A 47 -22.02 -0.38 -0.74
C GLU A 47 -23.11 -1.24 -0.13
N ARG A 48 -22.87 -2.55 0.05
CA ARG A 48 -23.83 -3.48 0.66
C ARG A 48 -24.23 -3.09 2.08
N LEU A 49 -23.31 -2.48 2.83
CA LEU A 49 -23.56 -2.00 4.19
C LEU A 49 -24.15 -0.58 4.24
N GLY A 50 -24.26 0.11 3.10
CA GLY A 50 -24.75 1.48 3.03
C GLY A 50 -23.85 2.48 3.76
N LEU A 51 -22.54 2.19 3.88
CA LEU A 51 -21.61 3.03 4.62
C LEU A 51 -21.32 4.32 3.86
N THR A 52 -21.47 5.44 4.55
CA THR A 52 -21.15 6.76 4.00
C THR A 52 -19.67 7.09 4.18
N GLN A 53 -19.13 7.97 3.34
CA GLN A 53 -17.76 8.47 3.48
C GLN A 53 -17.49 9.03 4.89
N ARG A 54 -18.45 9.76 5.47
CA ARG A 54 -18.32 10.34 6.82
C ARG A 54 -18.12 9.26 7.89
N GLU A 55 -18.82 8.14 7.79
CA GLU A 55 -18.68 7.03 8.73
C GLU A 55 -17.33 6.33 8.59
N LEU A 56 -16.84 6.17 7.36
CA LEU A 56 -15.50 5.65 7.09
C LEU A 56 -14.42 6.55 7.67
N ASP A 57 -14.53 7.87 7.48
CA ASP A 57 -13.60 8.85 8.02
C ASP A 57 -13.60 8.86 9.55
N ALA A 58 -14.79 8.84 10.17
CA ALA A 58 -14.93 8.76 11.62
C ALA A 58 -14.28 7.49 12.19
N ALA A 59 -14.45 6.34 11.52
CA ALA A 59 -13.82 5.08 11.91
C ALA A 59 -12.28 5.13 11.78
N ALA A 60 -11.74 5.81 10.76
CA ALA A 60 -10.31 6.00 10.59
C ALA A 60 -9.70 6.91 11.68
N VAL A 61 -10.39 8.01 12.03
CA VAL A 61 -9.96 8.97 13.07
C VAL A 61 -9.95 8.35 14.48
N ARG A 62 -10.91 7.48 14.81
CA ARG A 62 -10.91 6.76 16.10
C ARG A 62 -9.69 5.86 16.26
N ARG A 63 -9.14 5.35 15.15
CA ARG A 63 -7.96 4.47 15.16
C ARG A 63 -6.65 5.23 15.43
N SER A 64 -6.53 6.48 14.96
CA SER A 64 -5.34 7.30 15.16
C SER A 64 -5.24 7.90 16.55
N SER A 65 -6.38 8.21 17.18
CA SER A 65 -6.45 8.74 18.55
C SER A 65 -6.17 7.67 19.63
N SER A 66 -6.51 6.40 19.36
CA SER A 66 -6.16 5.27 20.24
C SER A 66 -4.67 4.94 20.24
N ARG A 67 -3.98 5.12 19.10
CA ARG A 67 -2.55 4.78 18.94
C ARG A 67 -1.59 5.79 19.58
N LYS A 68 -2.11 6.90 20.13
CA LYS A 68 -1.35 8.00 20.73
C LYS A 68 -1.43 8.03 22.26
N ARG A 69 -1.99 6.99 22.89
CA ARG A 69 -2.06 6.81 24.34
C ARG A 69 -1.13 5.70 24.82
#